data_AF-A0AA88YJM4-F1
#
_entry.id   AF-A0AA88YJM4-F1
#
_cell.length_a   1.000
_cell.length_b   1.000
_cell.length_c   1.000
_cell.angle_alpha   90.00
_cell.angle_beta   90.00
_cell.angle_gamma   90.00
#
_symmetry.space_group_name_H-M   'P 1'
#
loop_
_entity.id
_entity.type
_entity.pdbx_description
1 polymer ?
#
loop_
_entity_poly.entity_id
_entity_poly.type
_entity_poly.pdbx_seq_one_letter_code
_entity_poly.pdbx_strand_id
1 'polypeptide(L)'
;MAVNLPTNELNETYCLNDRRVIFDGNRQTLYCHVAKTGSTYWMRVFNIIIMNLDNTNPFALQRGLVHRDTMDKWTFEHAHTIDTSGWFKFLFVRNPFERILSTYIDKFVSPNIYYFFIAKYMIQSERKNPNKQALECGHDIAFEEFIRAVVSKETPDEHWCPVYRICDVTNINYSFIGKMETFVKDSEAVLHKVDKDHLIKTNTNQSETNNDILTINIKRAFDFESLRFFNGLNCSFLDFTFALQRVWKVLQLKGIIDHMQMFPFPSRIHSSVTEESFRAAVQHAVQMSFKIYSPSDLRKHVLFKAYSVLPNDLQNHFIQHFKYDFSMFGYATILEKQKLNIEWNPF
;
A
#
# COMPACT_ATOMS: atom_id res chain seq x y z
N MET A 1 1.54 -27.14 7.01
CA MET A 1 0.48 -27.71 7.87
C MET A 1 -0.84 -27.12 7.40
N ALA A 2 -1.79 -27.94 6.97
CA ALA A 2 -3.13 -27.46 6.63
C ALA A 2 -3.89 -27.19 7.95
N VAL A 3 -4.35 -25.96 8.14
CA VAL A 3 -5.20 -25.58 9.26
C VAL A 3 -6.64 -25.69 8.78
N ASN A 4 -7.44 -26.55 9.41
CA ASN A 4 -8.88 -26.65 9.12
C ASN A 4 -9.57 -25.37 9.58
N LEU A 5 -10.08 -24.58 8.64
CA LEU A 5 -10.91 -23.40 8.92
C LEU A 5 -12.39 -23.79 9.05
N PRO A 6 -13.16 -23.13 9.93
CA PRO A 6 -14.62 -23.29 9.96
C PRO A 6 -15.24 -22.88 8.62
N THR A 7 -16.11 -23.73 8.09
CA THR A 7 -16.79 -23.61 6.79
C THR A 7 -17.57 -22.31 6.58
N ASN A 8 -17.94 -21.59 7.65
CA ASN A 8 -18.69 -20.33 7.57
C ASN A 8 -17.85 -19.10 7.18
N GLU A 9 -16.52 -19.11 7.34
CA GLU A 9 -15.68 -17.96 6.95
C GLU A 9 -15.41 -17.96 5.43
N LEU A 10 -15.48 -19.11 4.76
CA LEU A 10 -15.18 -19.25 3.32
C LEU A 10 -16.27 -18.67 2.40
N ASN A 11 -17.49 -18.45 2.92
CA ASN A 11 -18.65 -17.99 2.12
C ASN A 11 -18.89 -16.46 2.14
N GLU A 12 -18.07 -15.69 2.87
CA GLU A 12 -18.24 -14.23 2.89
C GLU A 12 -17.55 -13.58 1.67
N THR A 13 -18.34 -12.95 0.80
CA THR A 13 -17.94 -12.27 -0.45
C THR A 13 -17.29 -10.88 -0.25
N TYR A 14 -16.84 -10.55 0.97
CA TYR A 14 -16.32 -9.20 1.27
C TYR A 14 -14.90 -8.93 0.76
N CYS A 15 -14.26 -9.94 0.20
CA CYS A 15 -13.06 -9.76 -0.61
C CYS A 15 -13.42 -10.09 -2.03
N LEU A 16 -13.15 -9.15 -2.94
CA LEU A 16 -13.33 -9.36 -4.38
C LEU A 16 -12.68 -10.70 -4.74
N ASN A 17 -13.50 -11.62 -5.25
CA ASN A 17 -13.10 -13.01 -5.54
C ASN A 17 -12.13 -13.14 -6.72
N ASP A 18 -11.63 -12.02 -7.25
CA ASP A 18 -10.63 -12.00 -8.30
C ASP A 18 -9.24 -12.19 -7.67
N ARG A 19 -8.93 -13.43 -7.31
CA ARG A 19 -7.59 -13.86 -6.91
C ARG A 19 -6.59 -13.44 -8.00
N ARG A 20 -5.84 -12.37 -7.75
CA ARG A 20 -4.89 -11.84 -8.74
C ARG A 20 -3.63 -12.65 -8.70
N VAL A 21 -3.48 -13.59 -9.62
CA VAL A 21 -2.25 -14.35 -9.82
C VAL A 21 -1.60 -13.92 -11.12
N ILE A 22 -0.29 -13.82 -11.12
CA ILE A 22 0.53 -13.58 -12.31
C ILE A 22 1.33 -14.86 -12.53
N PHE A 23 1.37 -15.37 -13.76
CA PHE A 23 2.06 -16.63 -14.05
C PHE A 23 2.91 -16.57 -15.31
N ASP A 24 3.95 -17.40 -15.34
CA ASP A 24 4.77 -17.67 -16.52
C ASP A 24 4.81 -19.18 -16.75
N GLY A 25 4.11 -19.63 -17.79
CA GLY A 25 4.03 -21.06 -18.14
C GLY A 25 5.35 -21.65 -18.60
N ASN A 26 6.23 -20.85 -19.23
CA ASN A 26 7.54 -21.33 -19.70
C ASN A 26 8.46 -21.67 -18.52
N ARG A 27 8.33 -20.91 -17.42
CA ARG A 27 9.10 -21.11 -16.18
C ARG A 27 8.33 -21.86 -15.10
N GLN A 28 7.11 -22.32 -15.40
CA GLN A 28 6.22 -22.98 -14.44
C GLN A 28 6.17 -22.25 -13.09
N THR A 29 5.97 -20.93 -13.15
CA THR A 29 6.03 -20.04 -11.97
C THR A 29 4.72 -19.27 -11.82
N LEU A 30 4.25 -19.14 -10.57
CA LEU A 30 3.06 -18.39 -10.23
C LEU A 30 3.33 -17.47 -9.02
N TYR A 31 2.91 -16.22 -9.13
CA TYR A 31 2.97 -15.23 -8.07
C TYR A 31 1.57 -14.78 -7.69
N CYS A 32 1.22 -14.90 -6.41
CA CYS A 32 -0.01 -14.28 -5.90
C CYS A 32 0.22 -12.79 -5.61
N HIS A 33 -0.48 -11.93 -6.33
CA HIS A 33 -0.42 -10.48 -6.16
C HIS A 33 -1.21 -10.05 -4.92
N VAL A 34 -0.48 -9.52 -3.94
CA VAL A 34 -1.04 -8.95 -2.71
C VAL A 34 -0.70 -7.46 -2.63
N ALA A 35 -1.69 -6.60 -2.47
CA ALA A 35 -1.43 -5.18 -2.34
C ALA A 35 -0.56 -4.87 -1.11
N LYS A 36 0.36 -3.91 -1.28
CA LYS A 36 1.23 -3.34 -0.22
C LYS A 36 2.28 -4.31 0.35
N THR A 37 2.60 -5.39 -0.37
CA THR A 37 3.68 -6.34 -0.04
C THR A 37 4.79 -6.34 -1.10
N GLY A 38 5.12 -5.17 -1.64
CA GLY A 38 6.10 -5.04 -2.72
C GLY A 38 5.52 -5.38 -4.10
N SER A 39 4.20 -5.47 -4.23
CA SER A 39 3.55 -5.94 -5.46
C SER A 39 3.89 -5.17 -6.72
N THR A 40 4.11 -3.85 -6.64
CA THR A 40 4.53 -3.06 -7.81
C THR A 40 5.90 -3.50 -8.33
N TYR A 41 6.83 -3.86 -7.44
CA TYR A 41 8.14 -4.40 -7.84
C TYR A 41 7.96 -5.74 -8.56
N TRP A 42 7.19 -6.67 -7.97
CA TRP A 42 6.93 -7.96 -8.60
C TRP A 42 6.21 -7.84 -9.95
N MET A 43 5.24 -6.94 -10.08
CA MET A 43 4.60 -6.69 -11.38
C MET A 43 5.62 -6.18 -12.41
N ARG A 44 6.55 -5.30 -12.04
CA ARG A 44 7.65 -4.85 -12.93
C ARG A 44 8.53 -6.02 -13.35
N VAL A 45 8.93 -6.88 -12.40
CA VAL A 45 9.72 -8.09 -12.67
C VAL A 45 8.97 -9.01 -13.64
N PHE A 46 7.70 -9.32 -13.40
CA PHE A 46 6.92 -10.18 -14.29
C PHE A 46 6.73 -9.58 -15.68
N ASN A 47 6.53 -8.26 -15.80
CA ASN A 47 6.50 -7.62 -17.12
C ASN A 47 7.82 -7.80 -17.87
N ILE A 48 8.96 -7.66 -17.19
CA ILE A 48 10.28 -7.92 -17.79
C ILE A 48 10.39 -9.38 -18.26
N ILE A 49 9.98 -10.33 -17.42
CA ILE A 49 10.04 -11.78 -17.73
C ILE A 49 9.15 -12.10 -18.95
N ILE A 50 7.90 -11.66 -18.93
CA ILE A 50 6.89 -11.99 -19.94
C ILE A 50 7.19 -11.32 -21.28
N MET A 51 7.65 -10.07 -21.25
CA MET A 51 7.98 -9.30 -22.46
C MET A 51 9.40 -9.56 -22.97
N ASN A 52 10.14 -10.46 -22.32
CA ASN A 52 11.53 -10.80 -22.64
C ASN A 52 12.46 -9.57 -22.72
N LEU A 53 12.26 -8.62 -21.80
CA LEU A 53 13.01 -7.36 -21.72
C LEU A 53 14.28 -7.50 -20.88
N ASP A 54 15.01 -8.59 -21.10
CA ASP A 54 16.22 -8.92 -20.35
C ASP A 54 17.21 -7.74 -20.44
N ASN A 55 17.79 -7.37 -19.28
CA ASN A 55 18.60 -6.14 -19.02
C ASN A 55 17.82 -4.86 -18.67
N THR A 56 16.49 -4.89 -18.59
CA THR A 56 15.71 -3.74 -18.14
C THR A 56 15.72 -3.64 -16.61
N ASN A 57 16.01 -2.46 -16.08
CA ASN A 57 15.83 -2.17 -14.66
C ASN A 57 14.32 -2.11 -14.33
N PRO A 58 13.79 -2.86 -13.34
CA PRO A 58 12.39 -2.78 -12.93
C PRO A 58 11.88 -1.36 -12.67
N PHE A 59 12.71 -0.48 -12.10
CA PHE A 59 12.34 0.91 -11.80
C PHE A 59 12.22 1.80 -13.05
N ALA A 60 12.76 1.38 -14.20
CA ALA A 60 12.54 2.08 -15.47
C ALA A 60 11.09 1.93 -15.98
N LEU A 61 10.38 0.89 -15.56
CA LEU A 61 8.98 0.69 -15.92
C LEU A 61 8.07 1.55 -15.04
N GLN A 62 7.33 2.46 -15.69
CA GLN A 62 6.42 3.38 -15.01
C GLN A 62 5.27 2.61 -14.34
N ARG A 63 5.05 2.89 -13.05
CA ARG A 63 4.01 2.21 -12.24
C ARG A 63 2.63 2.21 -12.90
N GLY A 64 2.19 3.33 -13.47
CA GLY A 64 0.86 3.43 -14.09
C GLY A 64 0.66 2.46 -15.26
N LEU A 65 1.69 2.27 -16.09
CA LEU A 65 1.67 1.36 -17.24
C LEU A 65 1.69 -0.08 -16.77
N VAL A 66 2.59 -0.42 -15.84
CA VAL A 66 2.70 -1.77 -15.27
C VAL A 66 1.38 -2.24 -14.66
N HIS A 67 0.69 -1.36 -13.92
CA HIS A 67 -0.59 -1.73 -13.31
C HIS A 67 -1.67 -1.99 -14.37
N ARG A 68 -1.74 -1.17 -15.42
CA ARG A 68 -2.67 -1.36 -16.55
C ARG A 68 -2.38 -2.66 -17.31
N ASP A 69 -1.15 -2.82 -17.78
CA ASP A 69 -0.73 -3.95 -18.63
C ASP A 69 -0.86 -5.30 -17.91
N THR A 70 -0.72 -5.31 -16.58
CA THR A 70 -0.84 -6.52 -15.77
C THR A 70 -2.29 -6.84 -15.40
N MET A 71 -3.12 -5.84 -15.11
CA MET A 71 -4.53 -6.06 -14.77
C MET A 71 -5.34 -6.55 -15.98
N ASP A 72 -5.03 -6.08 -17.19
CA ASP A 72 -5.76 -6.45 -18.40
C ASP A 72 -5.42 -7.86 -18.92
N LYS A 73 -4.32 -8.47 -18.46
CA LYS A 73 -3.77 -9.72 -19.03
C LYS A 73 -3.86 -10.96 -18.13
N TRP A 74 -4.07 -10.79 -16.81
CA TRP A 74 -3.83 -11.88 -15.84
C TRP A 74 -4.95 -12.01 -14.81
N THR A 75 -6.18 -12.20 -15.30
CA THR A 75 -7.32 -12.53 -14.44
C THR A 75 -7.37 -14.02 -14.12
N PHE A 76 -7.87 -14.32 -12.92
CA PHE A 76 -7.96 -15.64 -12.31
C PHE A 76 -8.64 -16.71 -13.18
N GLU A 77 -9.54 -16.30 -14.06
CA GLU A 77 -10.29 -17.17 -14.96
C GLU A 77 -9.37 -17.99 -15.88
N HIS A 78 -8.17 -17.47 -16.21
CA HIS A 78 -7.13 -18.22 -16.95
C HIS A 78 -6.26 -19.14 -16.08
N ALA A 79 -6.19 -18.95 -14.76
CA ALA A 79 -5.33 -19.76 -13.91
C ALA A 79 -5.98 -21.10 -13.50
N HIS A 80 -7.31 -21.19 -13.53
CA HIS A 80 -8.06 -22.42 -13.21
C HIS A 80 -8.10 -23.42 -14.36
N THR A 81 -7.81 -22.98 -15.59
CA THR A 81 -7.77 -23.84 -16.77
C THR A 81 -6.41 -24.53 -16.94
N ILE A 82 -5.40 -24.15 -16.14
CA ILE A 82 -4.04 -24.65 -16.24
C ILE A 82 -3.70 -25.46 -14.99
N ASP A 83 -3.27 -26.71 -15.18
CA ASP A 83 -2.72 -27.49 -14.08
C ASP A 83 -1.35 -26.91 -13.66
N THR A 84 -1.36 -26.21 -12.52
CA THR A 84 -0.14 -25.65 -11.94
C THR A 84 0.50 -26.60 -10.92
N SER A 85 0.12 -27.88 -10.90
CA SER A 85 0.73 -28.89 -10.03
C SER A 85 2.25 -28.94 -10.24
N GLY A 86 3.01 -28.91 -9.15
CA GLY A 86 4.48 -28.89 -9.18
C GLY A 86 5.12 -27.53 -9.53
N TRP A 87 4.36 -26.52 -9.94
CA TRP A 87 4.92 -25.19 -10.25
C TRP A 87 5.51 -24.51 -9.02
N PHE A 88 6.52 -23.67 -9.24
CA PHE A 88 7.05 -22.79 -8.20
C PHE A 88 6.06 -21.66 -7.92
N LYS A 89 5.33 -21.77 -6.80
CA LYS A 89 4.33 -20.78 -6.40
C LYS A 89 4.87 -19.93 -5.26
N PHE A 90 4.75 -18.62 -5.36
CA PHE A 90 5.19 -17.75 -4.27
C PHE A 90 4.26 -16.57 -4.02
N LEU A 91 4.34 -16.01 -2.82
CA LEU A 91 3.72 -14.75 -2.46
C LEU A 91 4.63 -13.96 -1.52
N PHE A 92 4.34 -12.66 -1.38
CA PHE A 92 4.95 -11.82 -0.36
C PHE A 92 3.90 -11.33 0.62
N VAL A 93 4.22 -11.41 1.91
CA VAL A 93 3.38 -10.99 3.02
C VAL A 93 4.00 -9.80 3.75
N ARG A 94 3.20 -9.13 4.59
CA ARG A 94 3.63 -8.04 5.45
C ARG A 94 2.84 -8.10 6.75
N ASN A 95 3.42 -7.64 7.86
CA ASN A 95 2.70 -7.50 9.11
C ASN A 95 1.35 -6.78 8.87
N PRO A 96 0.20 -7.34 9.30
CA PRO A 96 -1.11 -6.75 9.05
C PRO A 96 -1.23 -5.29 9.52
N PHE A 97 -0.67 -4.93 10.68
CA PHE A 97 -0.69 -3.55 11.15
C PHE A 97 -0.04 -2.60 10.15
N GLU A 98 1.15 -2.95 9.66
CA GLU A 98 1.89 -2.14 8.70
C GLU A 98 1.22 -2.09 7.33
N ARG A 99 0.67 -3.22 6.88
CA ARG A 99 0.02 -3.33 5.57
C ARG A 99 -1.19 -2.40 5.51
N ILE A 100 -2.05 -2.44 6.52
CA ILE A 100 -3.28 -1.66 6.57
C ILE A 100 -3.00 -0.17 6.79
N LEU A 101 -2.03 0.19 7.62
CA LEU A 101 -1.62 1.59 7.73
C LEU A 101 -1.01 2.12 6.43
N SER A 102 -0.21 1.30 5.73
CA SER A 102 0.34 1.66 4.42
C SER A 102 -0.75 1.87 3.37
N THR A 103 -1.84 1.09 3.43
CA THR A 103 -3.04 1.29 2.64
C THR A 103 -3.69 2.63 2.97
N TYR A 104 -3.97 2.90 4.26
CA TYR A 104 -4.61 4.16 4.67
C TYR A 104 -3.84 5.40 4.18
N ILE A 105 -2.52 5.43 4.37
CA ILE A 105 -1.67 6.55 3.95
C ILE A 105 -1.69 6.73 2.41
N ASP A 106 -1.65 5.63 1.66
CA ASP A 106 -1.60 5.67 0.20
C ASP A 106 -2.95 5.99 -0.46
N LYS A 107 -4.05 5.66 0.21
CA LYS A 107 -5.41 5.78 -0.34
C LYS A 107 -6.15 7.02 0.16
N PHE A 108 -6.08 7.30 1.47
CA PHE A 108 -6.93 8.32 2.11
C PHE A 108 -6.16 9.54 2.61
N VAL A 109 -4.88 9.39 2.96
CA VAL A 109 -4.04 10.57 3.28
C VAL A 109 -3.55 11.25 2.00
N SER A 110 -3.10 10.45 1.03
CA SER A 110 -2.70 10.93 -0.29
C SER A 110 -3.84 11.64 -1.00
N PRO A 111 -3.58 12.68 -1.81
CA PRO A 111 -4.61 13.38 -2.57
C PRO A 111 -5.13 12.45 -3.69
N ASN A 112 -6.22 11.73 -3.41
CA ASN A 112 -6.70 10.63 -4.25
C ASN A 112 -8.22 10.65 -4.36
N ILE A 113 -8.70 11.22 -5.48
CA ILE A 113 -10.12 11.48 -5.72
C ILE A 113 -10.97 10.19 -5.68
N TYR A 114 -10.48 9.10 -6.27
CA TYR A 114 -11.20 7.82 -6.30
C TYR A 114 -11.49 7.30 -4.88
N TYR A 115 -10.47 7.29 -4.02
CA TYR A 115 -10.65 6.84 -2.64
C TYR A 115 -11.35 7.87 -1.75
N PHE A 116 -11.33 9.15 -2.11
CA PHE A 116 -12.19 10.14 -1.45
C PHE A 116 -13.67 9.84 -1.70
N PHE A 117 -14.06 9.35 -2.88
CA PHE A 117 -15.44 8.88 -3.09
C PHE A 117 -15.78 7.66 -2.21
N ILE A 118 -14.87 6.69 -2.10
CA ILE A 118 -15.06 5.53 -1.20
C ILE A 118 -15.19 5.99 0.26
N ALA A 119 -14.36 6.94 0.67
CA ALA A 119 -14.36 7.47 2.02
C ALA A 119 -15.68 8.15 2.42
N LYS A 120 -16.44 8.72 1.48
CA LYS A 120 -17.78 9.27 1.78
C LYS A 120 -18.71 8.21 2.35
N TYR A 121 -18.70 7.01 1.79
CA TYR A 121 -19.50 5.88 2.28
C TYR A 121 -19.03 5.41 3.66
N MET A 122 -17.71 5.27 3.85
CA MET A 122 -17.13 4.91 5.15
C MET A 122 -17.42 5.95 6.23
N ILE A 123 -17.35 7.24 5.91
CA ILE A 123 -17.70 8.33 6.83
C ILE A 123 -19.20 8.27 7.14
N GLN A 124 -20.04 8.03 6.13
CA GLN A 124 -21.49 7.94 6.32
C GLN A 124 -21.88 6.79 7.26
N SER A 125 -21.19 5.64 7.20
CA SER A 125 -21.47 4.50 8.07
C SER A 125 -20.84 4.65 9.46
N GLU A 126 -19.60 5.13 9.56
CA GLU A 126 -18.81 5.05 10.80
C GLU A 126 -18.79 6.34 11.63
N ARG A 127 -18.91 7.51 10.99
CA ARG A 127 -18.80 8.81 11.69
C ARG A 127 -20.12 9.16 12.37
N LYS A 128 -20.06 9.50 13.66
CA LYS A 128 -21.22 10.06 14.36
C LYS A 128 -21.46 11.50 13.92
N ASN A 129 -22.67 11.81 13.46
CA ASN A 129 -23.11 13.14 13.03
C ASN A 129 -22.16 13.80 12.02
N PRO A 130 -21.92 13.17 10.85
CA PRO A 130 -21.01 13.71 9.85
C PRO A 130 -21.57 15.03 9.29
N ASN A 131 -20.72 16.05 9.20
CA ASN A 131 -21.12 17.30 8.54
C ASN A 131 -21.24 17.08 7.01
N LYS A 132 -21.96 18.00 6.36
CA LYS A 132 -22.22 17.94 4.92
C LYS A 132 -20.92 17.87 4.09
N GLN A 133 -19.91 18.65 4.45
CA GLN A 133 -18.62 18.67 3.74
C GLN A 133 -17.92 17.31 3.78
N ALA A 134 -17.93 16.61 4.90
CA ALA A 134 -17.33 15.29 5.03
C ALA A 134 -18.02 14.27 4.12
N LEU A 135 -19.36 14.29 4.09
CA LEU A 135 -20.18 13.43 3.22
C LEU A 135 -20.01 13.75 1.73
N GLU A 136 -19.74 15.01 1.39
CA GLU A 136 -19.55 15.46 0.01
C GLU A 136 -18.12 15.31 -0.50
N CYS A 137 -17.12 15.31 0.38
CA CYS A 137 -15.72 15.40 -0.01
C CYS A 137 -14.87 14.18 0.38
N GLY A 138 -15.15 13.48 1.49
CA GLY A 138 -14.45 12.26 1.91
C GLY A 138 -12.95 12.41 2.28
N HIS A 139 -12.37 13.57 2.05
CA HIS A 139 -10.93 13.88 2.24
C HIS A 139 -10.38 13.72 3.67
N ASP A 140 -11.25 13.67 4.67
CA ASP A 140 -10.95 13.78 6.10
C ASP A 140 -11.35 12.53 6.88
N ILE A 141 -11.47 11.37 6.23
CA ILE A 141 -11.72 10.09 6.91
C ILE A 141 -10.62 9.79 7.94
N ALA A 142 -11.01 9.62 9.20
CA ALA A 142 -10.08 9.30 10.28
C ALA A 142 -9.59 7.85 10.16
N PHE A 143 -8.40 7.57 10.69
CA PHE A 143 -7.88 6.20 10.71
C PHE A 143 -8.79 5.23 11.47
N GLU A 144 -9.40 5.68 12.58
CA GLU A 144 -10.37 4.89 13.32
C GLU A 144 -11.57 4.50 12.45
N GLU A 145 -12.16 5.45 11.72
CA GLU A 145 -13.30 5.23 10.82
C GLU A 145 -12.94 4.25 9.71
N PHE A 146 -11.74 4.39 9.13
CA PHE A 146 -11.22 3.44 8.16
C PHE A 146 -11.11 2.03 8.76
N ILE A 147 -10.53 1.87 9.96
CA ILE A 147 -10.41 0.54 10.59
C ILE A 147 -11.79 -0.06 10.90
N ARG A 148 -12.76 0.75 11.34
CA ARG A 148 -14.14 0.29 11.55
C ARG A 148 -14.76 -0.25 10.25
N ALA A 149 -14.66 0.51 9.16
CA ALA A 149 -15.15 0.11 7.85
C ALA A 149 -14.47 -1.18 7.30
N VAL A 150 -13.16 -1.35 7.58
CA VAL A 150 -12.42 -2.55 7.21
C VAL A 150 -12.93 -3.78 7.97
N VAL A 151 -13.12 -3.66 9.29
CA VAL A 151 -13.54 -4.81 10.11
C VAL A 151 -15.03 -5.11 9.99
N SER A 152 -15.87 -4.11 9.66
CA SER A 152 -17.31 -4.28 9.37
C SER A 152 -17.57 -4.94 8.03
N LYS A 153 -16.58 -4.95 7.12
CA LYS A 153 -16.62 -5.59 5.79
C LYS A 153 -17.59 -4.92 4.81
N GLU A 154 -18.08 -3.72 5.11
CA GLU A 154 -19.09 -3.02 4.29
C GLU A 154 -18.49 -2.41 3.01
N THR A 155 -17.19 -2.12 3.01
CA THR A 155 -16.46 -1.57 1.86
C THR A 155 -15.42 -2.58 1.38
N PRO A 156 -15.76 -3.53 0.50
CA PRO A 156 -14.82 -4.54 0.02
C PRO A 156 -13.76 -3.92 -0.91
N ASP A 157 -12.48 -4.15 -0.64
CA ASP A 157 -11.36 -3.76 -1.51
C ASP A 157 -10.15 -4.68 -1.23
N GLU A 158 -9.47 -5.09 -2.29
CA GLU A 158 -8.26 -5.93 -2.26
C GLU A 158 -7.12 -5.37 -1.38
N HIS A 159 -7.07 -4.05 -1.17
CA HIS A 159 -5.99 -3.37 -0.43
C HIS A 159 -6.06 -3.56 1.08
N TRP A 160 -7.22 -3.93 1.62
CA TRP A 160 -7.40 -4.25 3.03
C TRP A 160 -7.98 -5.64 3.28
N CYS A 161 -8.14 -6.45 2.24
CA CYS A 161 -8.46 -7.86 2.36
C CYS A 161 -7.33 -8.68 2.99
N PRO A 162 -7.61 -9.62 3.92
CA PRO A 162 -6.61 -10.52 4.47
C PRO A 162 -5.88 -11.33 3.40
N VAL A 163 -4.56 -11.49 3.57
CA VAL A 163 -3.71 -12.16 2.59
C VAL A 163 -4.06 -13.65 2.46
N TYR A 164 -4.40 -14.30 3.58
CA TYR A 164 -4.81 -15.70 3.58
C TYR A 164 -5.99 -15.96 2.64
N ARG A 165 -6.89 -14.98 2.50
CA ARG A 165 -8.07 -15.04 1.64
C ARG A 165 -7.73 -14.68 0.19
N ILE A 166 -7.01 -13.57 -0.04
CA ILE A 166 -6.60 -13.14 -1.40
C ILE A 166 -5.87 -14.25 -2.14
N CYS A 167 -4.95 -14.93 -1.43
CA CYS A 167 -4.08 -15.94 -2.02
C CYS A 167 -4.54 -17.37 -1.80
N ASP A 168 -5.69 -17.60 -1.15
CA ASP A 168 -6.21 -18.92 -0.83
C ASP A 168 -5.13 -19.87 -0.27
N VAL A 169 -4.37 -19.38 0.71
CA VAL A 169 -3.19 -20.08 1.26
C VAL A 169 -3.56 -21.41 1.94
N THR A 170 -4.84 -21.63 2.20
CA THR A 170 -5.39 -22.88 2.71
C THR A 170 -5.46 -23.98 1.66
N ASN A 171 -5.72 -23.64 0.40
CA ASN A 171 -5.90 -24.61 -0.68
C ASN A 171 -4.75 -24.62 -1.69
N ILE A 172 -3.97 -23.53 -1.77
CA ILE A 172 -2.81 -23.44 -2.68
C ILE A 172 -1.52 -23.72 -1.89
N ASN A 173 -0.78 -24.74 -2.33
CA ASN A 173 0.53 -25.05 -1.77
C ASN A 173 1.61 -24.11 -2.35
N TYR A 174 1.94 -23.06 -1.60
CA TYR A 174 3.00 -22.12 -1.95
C TYR A 174 4.38 -22.71 -1.64
N SER A 175 5.24 -22.73 -2.67
CA SER A 175 6.63 -23.15 -2.56
C SER A 175 7.49 -22.17 -1.77
N PHE A 176 7.12 -20.88 -1.76
CA PHE A 176 7.85 -19.83 -1.05
C PHE A 176 6.91 -18.72 -0.55
N ILE A 177 7.13 -18.26 0.69
CA ILE A 177 6.42 -17.13 1.28
C ILE A 177 7.46 -16.12 1.76
N GLY A 178 7.68 -15.07 0.97
CA GLY A 178 8.58 -13.98 1.32
C GLY A 178 7.91 -12.96 2.23
N LYS A 179 8.71 -12.19 2.98
CA LYS A 179 8.22 -11.16 3.90
C LYS A 179 8.76 -9.79 3.52
N MET A 180 7.96 -8.74 3.75
CA MET A 180 8.42 -7.37 3.56
C MET A 180 9.58 -7.00 4.50
N GLU A 181 9.62 -7.60 5.68
CA GLU A 181 10.66 -7.38 6.68
C GLU A 181 12.03 -7.95 6.23
N THR A 182 12.02 -8.95 5.35
CA THR A 182 13.21 -9.58 4.74
C THR A 182 13.23 -9.45 3.21
N PHE A 183 12.54 -8.43 2.68
CA PHE A 183 12.21 -8.30 1.25
C PHE A 183 13.41 -8.44 0.31
N VAL A 184 14.56 -7.85 0.66
CA VAL A 184 15.77 -7.91 -0.15
C VAL A 184 16.22 -9.37 -0.31
N LYS A 185 16.50 -10.05 0.82
CA LYS A 185 16.96 -11.43 0.85
C LYS A 185 15.95 -12.40 0.22
N ASP A 186 14.67 -12.22 0.53
CA ASP A 186 13.62 -13.11 0.05
C ASP A 186 13.39 -12.96 -1.46
N SER A 187 13.49 -11.73 -1.98
CA SER A 187 13.38 -11.50 -3.42
C SER A 187 14.60 -12.02 -4.18
N GLU A 188 15.81 -11.97 -3.60
CA GLU A 188 17.00 -12.62 -4.19
C GLU A 188 16.79 -14.12 -4.37
N ALA A 189 16.29 -14.82 -3.34
CA ALA A 189 16.00 -16.25 -3.42
C ALA A 189 14.97 -16.59 -4.51
N VAL A 190 13.94 -15.76 -4.66
CA VAL A 190 12.93 -15.91 -5.72
C VAL A 190 13.53 -15.62 -7.10
N LEU A 191 14.31 -14.55 -7.26
CA LEU A 191 14.95 -14.21 -8.54
C LEU A 191 15.91 -15.31 -9.01
N HIS A 192 16.66 -15.91 -8.08
CA HIS A 192 17.46 -17.10 -8.35
C HIS A 192 16.63 -18.28 -8.83
N LYS A 193 15.48 -18.52 -8.20
CA LYS A 193 14.61 -19.63 -8.55
C LYS A 193 13.95 -19.50 -9.93
N VAL A 194 13.80 -18.27 -10.45
CA VAL A 194 13.18 -17.99 -11.76
C VAL A 194 14.20 -17.62 -12.85
N ASP A 195 15.49 -17.89 -12.62
CA ASP A 195 16.60 -17.60 -13.53
C ASP A 195 16.70 -16.12 -13.93
N LYS A 196 16.56 -15.21 -12.95
CA LYS A 196 16.63 -13.75 -13.14
C LYS A 196 17.63 -13.05 -12.21
N ASP A 197 18.77 -13.71 -11.97
CA ASP A 197 19.88 -13.20 -11.13
C ASP A 197 20.34 -11.78 -11.48
N HIS A 198 20.29 -11.43 -12.76
CA HIS A 198 20.69 -10.09 -13.22
C HIS A 198 19.85 -8.96 -12.59
N LEU A 199 18.63 -9.26 -12.11
CA LEU A 199 17.76 -8.29 -11.45
C LEU A 199 18.08 -8.07 -9.97
N ILE A 200 18.91 -8.92 -9.35
CA ILE A 200 19.24 -8.84 -7.91
C ILE A 200 19.82 -7.48 -7.52
N LYS A 201 20.72 -6.92 -8.35
CA LYS A 201 21.34 -5.61 -8.09
C LYS A 201 20.32 -4.45 -7.99
N THR A 202 19.16 -4.58 -8.64
CA THR A 202 18.12 -3.55 -8.61
C THR A 202 17.28 -3.62 -7.33
N ASN A 203 17.18 -4.80 -6.72
CA ASN A 203 16.39 -5.03 -5.51
C ASN A 203 16.98 -4.36 -4.26
N THR A 204 18.29 -4.12 -4.23
CA THR A 204 19.00 -3.50 -3.10
C THR A 204 19.00 -1.96 -3.15
N ASN A 205 18.46 -1.33 -4.19
CA ASN A 205 18.61 0.10 -4.40
C ASN A 205 17.55 0.94 -3.68
N GLN A 206 17.83 1.28 -2.42
CA GLN A 206 16.98 2.16 -1.61
C GLN A 206 16.78 3.54 -2.23
N SER A 207 17.76 4.05 -2.98
CA SER A 207 17.68 5.36 -3.65
C SER A 207 16.60 5.37 -4.74
N GLU A 208 16.55 4.32 -5.58
CA GLU A 208 15.53 4.19 -6.61
C GLU A 208 14.13 4.03 -6.03
N THR A 209 14.00 3.24 -4.96
CA THR A 209 12.73 3.10 -4.24
C THR A 209 12.25 4.45 -3.69
N ASN A 210 13.15 5.22 -3.08
CA ASN A 210 12.81 6.55 -2.57
C ASN A 210 12.42 7.49 -3.71
N ASN A 211 13.17 7.51 -4.81
CA ASN A 211 12.86 8.35 -5.97
C ASN A 211 11.53 8.00 -6.64
N ASP A 212 11.18 6.70 -6.73
CA ASP A 212 9.88 6.23 -7.23
C ASP A 212 8.75 6.72 -6.31
N ILE A 213 8.91 6.62 -4.98
CA ILE A 213 7.94 7.16 -4.03
C ILE A 213 7.79 8.68 -4.20
N LEU A 214 8.89 9.43 -4.29
CA LEU A 214 8.84 10.88 -4.49
C LEU A 214 8.09 11.22 -5.78
N THR A 215 8.48 10.63 -6.90
CA THR A 215 7.92 10.91 -8.21
C THR A 215 6.42 10.61 -8.26
N ILE A 216 5.97 9.48 -7.71
CA ILE A 216 4.55 9.12 -7.67
C ILE A 216 3.75 10.12 -6.83
N ASN A 217 4.24 10.51 -5.65
CA ASN A 217 3.48 11.39 -4.76
C ASN A 217 3.47 12.82 -5.28
N ILE A 218 4.59 13.33 -5.80
CA ILE A 218 4.65 14.66 -6.41
C ILE A 218 3.69 14.72 -7.60
N LYS A 219 3.75 13.77 -8.53
CA LYS A 219 2.83 13.72 -9.68
C LYS A 219 1.36 13.72 -9.25
N ARG A 220 1.00 12.98 -8.18
CA ARG A 220 -0.37 13.00 -7.64
C ARG A 220 -0.82 14.39 -7.22
N ALA A 221 0.04 15.22 -6.62
CA ALA A 221 -0.34 16.59 -6.27
C ALA A 221 -0.53 17.47 -7.50
N PHE A 222 0.36 17.37 -8.49
CA PHE A 222 0.29 18.19 -9.71
C PHE A 222 -0.87 17.80 -10.64
N ASP A 223 -1.29 16.53 -10.65
CA ASP A 223 -2.46 16.09 -11.40
C ASP A 223 -3.79 16.31 -10.64
N PHE A 224 -3.74 16.66 -9.35
CA PHE A 224 -4.90 16.56 -8.45
C PHE A 224 -6.07 17.45 -8.87
N GLU A 225 -5.83 18.74 -9.16
CA GLU A 225 -6.92 19.66 -9.52
C GLU A 225 -7.61 19.26 -10.82
N SER A 226 -6.82 18.89 -11.83
CA SER A 226 -7.33 18.36 -13.10
C SER A 226 -8.20 17.13 -12.85
N LEU A 227 -7.68 16.15 -12.11
CA LEU A 227 -8.44 14.94 -11.77
C LEU A 227 -9.69 15.23 -10.95
N ARG A 228 -9.64 16.18 -10.01
CA ARG A 228 -10.79 16.62 -9.21
C ARG A 228 -11.91 17.14 -10.10
N PHE A 229 -11.56 17.99 -11.08
CA PHE A 229 -12.50 18.53 -12.06
C PHE A 229 -13.08 17.43 -12.95
N PHE A 230 -12.23 16.60 -13.57
CA PHE A 230 -12.67 15.52 -14.47
C PHE A 230 -13.57 14.49 -13.80
N ASN A 231 -13.35 14.18 -12.52
CA ASN A 231 -14.15 13.22 -11.76
C ASN A 231 -15.36 13.87 -11.06
N GLY A 232 -15.62 15.17 -11.28
CA GLY A 232 -16.81 15.84 -10.74
C GLY A 232 -16.83 16.01 -9.22
N LEU A 233 -15.67 16.02 -8.54
CA LEU A 233 -15.62 16.25 -7.09
C LEU A 233 -15.72 17.75 -6.79
N ASN A 234 -16.92 18.22 -6.45
CA ASN A 234 -17.23 19.63 -6.22
C ASN A 234 -16.83 20.13 -4.81
N CYS A 235 -15.54 20.02 -4.49
CA CYS A 235 -14.96 20.49 -3.23
C CYS A 235 -13.85 21.51 -3.55
N SER A 236 -14.22 22.78 -3.72
CA SER A 236 -13.32 23.83 -4.23
C SER A 236 -12.16 24.16 -3.30
N PHE A 237 -12.31 23.92 -1.99
CA PHE A 237 -11.23 24.10 -1.00
C PHE A 237 -10.16 22.99 -1.08
N LEU A 238 -10.42 21.89 -1.79
CA LEU A 238 -9.42 20.87 -2.12
C LEU A 238 -8.65 21.33 -3.36
N ASP A 239 -7.84 22.36 -3.17
CA ASP A 239 -7.04 22.99 -4.22
C ASP A 239 -5.64 22.37 -4.34
N PHE A 240 -4.82 22.95 -5.22
CA PHE A 240 -3.43 22.55 -5.41
C PHE A 240 -2.60 22.65 -4.12
N THR A 241 -2.86 23.65 -3.28
CA THR A 241 -2.15 23.80 -1.99
C THR A 241 -2.46 22.64 -1.06
N PHE A 242 -3.74 22.26 -0.95
CA PHE A 242 -4.17 21.07 -0.21
C PHE A 242 -3.42 19.83 -0.70
N ALA A 243 -3.30 19.64 -2.02
CA ALA A 243 -2.64 18.48 -2.59
C ALA A 243 -1.14 18.40 -2.23
N LEU A 244 -0.43 19.53 -2.30
CA LEU A 244 0.98 19.62 -1.91
C LEU A 244 1.18 19.35 -0.40
N GLN A 245 0.31 19.90 0.45
CA GLN A 245 0.34 19.65 1.90
C GLN A 245 0.10 18.17 2.21
N ARG A 246 -0.87 17.52 1.54
CA ARG A 246 -1.11 16.09 1.70
C ARG A 246 0.08 15.25 1.25
N VAL A 247 0.73 15.60 0.14
CA VAL A 247 1.95 14.90 -0.28
C VAL A 247 3.07 15.06 0.75
N TRP A 248 3.29 16.28 1.27
CA TRP A 248 4.27 16.51 2.35
C TRP A 248 3.98 15.60 3.55
N LYS A 249 2.73 15.56 3.98
CA LYS A 249 2.28 14.74 5.11
C LYS A 249 2.48 13.24 4.85
N VAL A 250 2.17 12.76 3.66
CA VAL A 250 2.43 11.37 3.25
C VAL A 250 3.91 11.02 3.35
N LEU A 251 4.80 11.93 2.93
CA LEU A 251 6.25 11.71 3.02
C LEU A 251 6.74 11.65 4.47
N GLN A 252 6.15 12.44 5.37
CA GLN A 252 6.39 12.35 6.81
C GLN A 252 5.94 11.00 7.38
N LEU A 253 4.70 10.60 7.10
CA LEU A 253 4.14 9.34 7.60
C LEU A 253 4.85 8.09 7.02
N LYS A 254 5.49 8.21 5.86
CA LYS A 254 6.35 7.17 5.26
C LYS A 254 7.77 7.18 5.81
N GLY A 255 8.10 8.06 6.76
CA GLY A 255 9.45 8.20 7.33
C GLY A 255 10.50 8.64 6.30
N ILE A 256 10.09 9.33 5.23
CA ILE A 256 10.99 9.91 4.23
C ILE A 256 11.46 11.29 4.69
N ILE A 257 10.52 12.06 5.25
CA ILE A 257 10.78 13.35 5.88
C ILE A 257 10.49 13.19 7.38
N ASP A 258 11.24 13.89 8.22
CA ASP A 258 10.97 13.98 9.65
C ASP A 258 9.67 14.76 9.91
N HIS A 259 8.89 14.28 10.88
CA HIS A 259 7.62 14.84 11.29
C HIS A 259 7.67 16.31 11.76
N MET A 260 8.83 16.82 12.21
CA MET A 260 9.02 18.20 12.64
C MET A 260 9.29 19.15 11.46
N GLN A 261 9.60 18.64 10.27
CA GLN A 261 9.83 19.48 9.10
C GLN A 261 8.53 20.15 8.68
N MET A 262 8.47 21.48 8.81
CA MET A 262 7.31 22.25 8.41
C MET A 262 7.17 22.29 6.89
N PHE A 263 5.92 22.36 6.43
CA PHE A 263 5.62 22.57 5.02
C PHE A 263 6.26 23.92 4.58
N PRO A 264 7.14 23.92 3.55
CA PRO A 264 8.03 25.06 3.29
C PRO A 264 7.38 26.15 2.42
N PHE A 265 6.09 26.04 2.10
CA PHE A 265 5.38 26.99 1.26
C PHE A 265 4.24 27.69 2.03
N PRO A 266 3.84 28.90 1.64
CA PRO A 266 2.72 29.61 2.25
C PRO A 266 1.41 28.82 2.20
N SER A 267 0.48 29.12 3.12
CA SER A 267 -0.82 28.43 3.23
C SER A 267 -1.76 28.64 2.04
N ARG A 268 -1.48 29.59 1.14
CA ARG A 268 -2.18 29.77 -0.13
C ARG A 268 -1.15 29.95 -1.24
N ILE A 269 -1.01 28.94 -2.09
CA ILE A 269 -0.06 28.93 -3.20
C ILE A 269 -0.82 29.30 -4.47
N HIS A 270 -0.50 30.44 -5.07
CA HIS A 270 -0.96 30.80 -6.41
C HIS A 270 -0.01 30.16 -7.42
N SER A 271 -0.29 28.93 -7.87
CA SER A 271 0.26 28.21 -9.06
C SER A 271 1.75 28.39 -9.43
N SER A 272 2.58 28.90 -8.53
CA SER A 272 3.97 29.33 -8.75
C SER A 272 4.96 28.25 -8.34
N VAL A 273 4.50 27.26 -7.57
CA VAL A 273 5.28 26.08 -7.20
C VAL A 273 5.28 25.12 -8.39
N THR A 274 6.45 24.96 -9.00
CA THR A 274 6.71 23.97 -10.05
C THR A 274 7.07 22.61 -9.44
N GLU A 275 6.95 21.53 -10.23
CA GLU A 275 7.37 20.18 -9.80
C GLU A 275 8.83 20.17 -9.34
N GLU A 276 9.71 20.88 -10.06
CA GLU A 276 11.13 21.01 -9.73
C GLU A 276 11.33 21.71 -8.38
N SER A 277 10.67 22.85 -8.15
CA SER A 277 10.80 23.59 -6.89
C SER A 277 10.28 22.79 -5.68
N PHE A 278 9.17 22.06 -5.86
CA PHE A 278 8.62 21.20 -4.81
C PHE A 278 9.54 20.00 -4.53
N ARG A 279 10.08 19.37 -5.59
CA ARG A 279 11.04 18.26 -5.46
C ARG A 279 12.31 18.70 -4.73
N ALA A 280 12.87 19.86 -5.06
CA ALA A 280 14.01 20.43 -4.37
C ALA A 280 13.73 20.66 -2.88
N ALA A 281 12.56 21.21 -2.54
CA ALA A 281 12.15 21.41 -1.14
C ALA A 281 12.05 20.09 -0.36
N VAL A 282 11.48 19.05 -0.98
CA VAL A 282 11.42 17.70 -0.41
C VAL A 282 12.83 17.12 -0.21
N GLN A 283 13.71 17.22 -1.21
CA GLN A 283 15.08 16.72 -1.11
C GLN A 283 15.87 17.41 0.01
N HIS A 284 15.71 18.73 0.16
CA HIS A 284 16.29 19.47 1.27
C HIS A 284 15.79 18.96 2.63
N ALA A 285 14.47 18.75 2.78
CA ALA A 285 13.90 18.22 4.01
C ALA A 285 14.38 16.79 4.32
N VAL A 286 14.49 15.94 3.31
CA VAL A 286 15.06 14.59 3.42
C VAL A 286 16.49 14.64 3.97
N GLN A 287 17.35 15.50 3.42
CA GLN A 287 18.73 15.68 3.91
C GLN A 287 18.80 16.15 5.37
N MET A 288 17.87 16.98 5.79
CA MET A 288 17.79 17.47 7.18
C MET A 288 17.25 16.43 8.15
N SER A 289 16.39 15.52 7.69
CA SER A 289 15.69 14.53 8.51
C SER A 289 16.62 13.42 9.02
N PHE A 290 17.59 12.99 8.22
CA PHE A 290 18.51 11.89 8.55
C PHE A 290 19.52 12.19 9.66
N LYS A 291 19.48 13.39 10.25
CA LYS A 291 20.40 13.78 11.32
C LYS A 291 19.96 13.31 12.70
N ILE A 292 18.70 12.88 12.87
CA ILE A 292 18.09 12.67 14.20
C ILE A 292 17.52 11.25 14.36
N TYR A 293 16.75 10.76 13.38
CA TYR A 293 16.10 9.44 13.45
C TYR A 293 16.29 8.65 12.15
N SER A 294 16.38 7.33 12.24
CA SER A 294 16.36 6.49 11.04
C SER A 294 14.94 6.43 10.46
N PRO A 295 14.77 6.25 9.13
CA PRO A 295 13.45 6.03 8.52
C PRO A 295 12.66 4.87 9.12
N SER A 296 13.38 3.83 9.56
CA SER A 296 12.77 2.67 10.19
C SER A 296 12.11 3.05 11.51
N ASP A 297 12.81 3.84 12.34
CA ASP A 297 12.31 4.30 13.64
C ASP A 297 11.12 5.23 13.46
N LEU A 298 11.19 6.16 12.50
CA LEU A 298 10.06 7.04 12.17
C LEU A 298 8.82 6.22 11.76
N ARG A 299 8.97 5.21 10.91
CA ARG A 299 7.86 4.34 10.47
C ARG A 299 7.27 3.53 11.63
N LYS A 300 8.11 2.92 12.47
CA LYS A 300 7.65 2.18 13.65
C LYS A 300 6.90 3.06 14.62
N HIS A 301 7.34 4.31 14.78
CA HIS A 301 6.67 5.28 15.62
C HIS A 301 5.31 5.70 15.09
N VAL A 302 5.22 6.05 13.80
CA VAL A 302 3.97 6.37 13.13
C VAL A 302 2.98 5.19 13.25
N LEU A 303 3.47 3.96 13.07
CA LEU A 303 2.69 2.74 13.23
C LEU A 303 2.11 2.63 14.64
N PHE A 304 2.96 2.68 15.66
CA PHE A 304 2.53 2.59 17.05
C PHE A 304 1.49 3.66 17.39
N LYS A 305 1.73 4.91 16.98
CA LYS A 305 0.82 6.01 17.29
C LYS A 305 -0.54 5.88 16.62
N ALA A 306 -0.58 5.48 15.35
CA ALA A 306 -1.83 5.27 14.62
C ALA A 306 -2.76 4.25 15.31
N TYR A 307 -2.21 3.13 15.79
CA TYR A 307 -3.00 2.11 16.47
C TYR A 307 -3.25 2.42 17.96
N SER A 308 -2.35 3.15 18.62
CA SER A 308 -2.50 3.49 20.05
C SER A 308 -3.68 4.40 20.36
N VAL A 309 -4.17 5.16 19.37
CA VAL A 309 -5.34 6.03 19.52
C VAL A 309 -6.66 5.30 19.30
N LEU A 310 -6.63 4.05 18.82
CA LEU A 310 -7.84 3.28 18.57
C LEU A 310 -8.42 2.71 19.88
N PRO A 311 -9.76 2.65 20.03
CA PRO A 311 -10.40 1.94 21.13
C PRO A 311 -9.94 0.46 21.22
N ASN A 312 -9.81 -0.06 22.44
CA ASN A 312 -9.30 -1.42 22.67
C ASN A 312 -10.16 -2.50 22.01
N ASP A 313 -11.48 -2.33 22.00
CA ASP A 313 -12.43 -3.20 21.32
C ASP A 313 -12.18 -3.24 19.80
N LEU A 314 -11.91 -2.08 19.20
CA LEU A 314 -11.61 -1.98 17.77
C LEU A 314 -10.25 -2.62 17.43
N GLN A 315 -9.23 -2.45 18.27
CA GLN A 315 -7.94 -3.13 18.11
C GLN A 315 -8.10 -4.66 18.17
N ASN A 316 -8.92 -5.16 19.10
CA ASN A 316 -9.21 -6.58 19.20
C ASN A 316 -9.96 -7.10 17.96
N HIS A 317 -10.97 -6.37 17.48
CA HIS A 317 -11.68 -6.72 16.25
C HIS A 317 -10.75 -6.74 15.03
N PHE A 318 -9.83 -5.79 14.93
CA PHE A 318 -8.80 -5.79 13.89
C PHE A 318 -7.92 -7.06 13.96
N ILE A 319 -7.41 -7.41 15.15
CA ILE A 319 -6.61 -8.62 15.34
C ILE A 319 -7.39 -9.87 14.95
N GLN A 320 -8.68 -9.95 15.32
CA GLN A 320 -9.53 -11.09 14.95
C GLN A 320 -9.79 -11.14 13.43
N HIS A 321 -10.02 -10.01 12.79
CA HIS A 321 -10.23 -9.92 11.34
C HIS A 321 -9.03 -10.45 10.55
N PHE A 322 -7.80 -10.16 11.02
CA PHE A 322 -6.55 -10.60 10.39
C PHE A 322 -5.91 -11.81 11.10
N LYS A 323 -6.64 -12.57 11.91
CA LYS A 323 -6.07 -13.61 12.80
C LYS A 323 -5.19 -14.63 12.08
N TYR A 324 -5.58 -15.08 10.88
CA TYR A 324 -4.80 -16.04 10.11
C TYR A 324 -3.58 -15.40 9.44
N ASP A 325 -3.65 -14.14 9.03
CA ASP A 325 -2.46 -13.44 8.54
C ASP A 325 -1.42 -13.33 9.69
N PHE A 326 -1.86 -13.05 10.92
CA PHE A 326 -0.97 -13.04 12.08
C PHE A 326 -0.39 -14.42 12.36
N SER A 327 -1.24 -15.45 12.50
CA SER A 327 -0.80 -16.77 12.94
C SER A 327 -0.05 -17.55 11.87
N MET A 328 -0.52 -17.55 10.61
CA MET A 328 0.08 -18.35 9.53
C MET A 328 1.43 -17.78 9.09
N PHE A 329 1.61 -16.46 9.14
CA PHE A 329 2.86 -15.82 8.71
C PHE A 329 3.78 -15.46 9.88
N GLY A 330 3.41 -15.79 11.12
CA GLY A 330 4.25 -15.60 12.30
C GLY A 330 4.48 -14.12 12.64
N TYR A 331 3.42 -13.32 12.62
CA TYR A 331 3.45 -11.91 13.05
C TYR A 331 2.90 -11.75 14.46
N ALA A 332 3.53 -10.88 15.25
CA ALA A 332 3.05 -10.51 16.57
C ALA A 332 1.79 -9.65 16.49
N THR A 333 0.88 -9.83 17.46
CA THR A 333 -0.35 -9.05 17.61
C THR A 333 -0.19 -7.84 18.55
N ILE A 334 1.03 -7.62 19.07
CA ILE A 334 1.37 -6.52 19.98
C ILE A 334 2.37 -5.61 19.28
N LEU A 335 2.12 -4.30 19.33
CA LEU A 335 3.05 -3.28 18.85
C LEU A 335 3.95 -2.80 19.99
N GLU A 336 5.26 -2.75 19.74
CA GLU A 336 6.24 -2.24 20.70
C GLU A 336 6.09 -0.74 20.92
N LYS A 337 6.01 -0.32 22.19
CA LYS A 337 5.93 1.08 22.56
C LYS A 337 7.17 1.85 22.12
N GLN A 338 6.95 2.93 21.38
CA GLN A 338 8.02 3.80 20.89
C GLN A 338 8.21 5.02 21.79
N LYS A 339 9.46 5.49 21.91
CA LYS A 339 9.86 6.57 22.84
C LYS A 339 9.63 7.99 22.31
N LEU A 340 9.28 8.17 21.03
CA LEU A 340 9.14 9.52 20.45
C LEU A 340 7.84 10.20 20.90
N ASN A 341 7.90 11.51 21.13
CA ASN A 341 6.73 12.30 21.51
C ASN A 341 6.05 12.95 20.30
N ILE A 342 5.56 12.12 19.38
CA ILE A 342 4.83 12.57 18.18
C ILE A 342 3.38 12.17 18.34
N GLU A 343 2.45 13.11 18.14
CA GLU A 343 1.02 12.85 18.11
C GLU A 343 0.60 12.23 16.77
N TRP A 344 -0.41 11.37 16.80
CA TRP A 344 -1.03 10.89 15.57
C TRP A 344 -1.91 12.00 14.99
N ASN A 345 -1.43 12.59 13.89
CA ASN A 345 -2.24 13.44 13.03
C ASN A 345 -1.94 13.04 11.58
N PRO A 346 -2.91 12.49 10.83
CA PRO A 346 -2.72 12.13 9.42
C PRO A 346 -2.92 13.28 8.44
N PHE A 347 -3.39 14.46 8.87
CA PHE A 347 -3.76 15.58 8.00
C PHE A 347 -2.95 16.86 8.25
#